data_AF-A0A2G6PBW5-F1
#
_entry.id   AF-A0A2G6PBW5-F1
#
_cell.length_a   1.000
_cell.length_b   1.000
_cell.length_c   1.000
_cell.angle_alpha   90.00
_cell.angle_beta   90.00
_cell.angle_gamma   90.00
#
_symmetry.space_group_name_H-M   'P 1'
#
loop_
_entity.id
_entity.type
_entity.pdbx_description
1 polymer ?
#
loop_
_entity_poly.entity_id
_entity_poly.type
_entity_poly.pdbx_seq_one_letter_code
_entity_poly.pdbx_strand_id
1 'polypeptide(L)'
;MSFDWLNKFHKDREKPEDYAEKTLAQYRLGMKGGGSIAGVSILIDEDGCDACLSLEAGVIYHPDEAPRLPLPGCSKGRQCRCVYRPVMTYQVSDEENAGDA
;
A
#
# COMPACT_ATOMS: atom_id res chain seq x y z
N MET A 1 -15.20 -12.29 8.24
CA MET A 1 -14.83 -10.86 8.21
C MET A 1 -13.61 -10.62 9.10
N SER A 2 -12.40 -10.91 8.60
CA SER A 2 -11.19 -10.97 9.45
C SER A 2 -10.17 -9.86 9.17
N PHE A 3 -10.42 -9.01 8.17
CA PHE A 3 -9.50 -7.94 7.72
C PHE A 3 -9.87 -6.53 8.20
N ASP A 4 -11.11 -6.33 8.65
CA ASP A 4 -11.64 -5.00 9.00
C ASP A 4 -11.02 -4.44 10.29
N TRP A 5 -10.83 -5.29 11.30
CA TRP A 5 -10.13 -4.91 12.54
C TRP A 5 -8.65 -4.57 12.30
N LEU A 6 -8.01 -5.24 11.33
CA LEU A 6 -6.62 -4.98 10.96
C LEU A 6 -6.47 -3.61 10.30
N ASN A 7 -7.41 -3.26 9.41
CA ASN A 7 -7.47 -1.94 8.79
C ASN A 7 -7.62 -0.85 9.85
N LYS A 8 -8.46 -1.06 10.88
CA LYS A 8 -8.68 -0.06 11.94
C LYS A 8 -7.46 0.12 12.84
N PHE A 9 -6.73 -0.95 13.16
CA PHE A 9 -5.57 -0.89 14.07
C PHE A 9 -4.34 -0.21 13.46
N HIS A 10 -4.07 -0.40 12.16
CA HIS A 10 -2.95 0.23 11.49
C HIS A 10 -3.20 1.71 11.14
N LYS A 11 -4.46 2.13 11.12
CA LYS A 11 -4.87 3.51 10.80
C LYS A 11 -4.79 4.46 12.00
N ASP A 12 -4.98 3.97 13.22
CA ASP A 12 -5.06 4.84 14.41
C ASP A 12 -3.72 5.08 15.12
N ARG A 13 -2.65 4.40 14.69
CA ARG A 13 -1.32 4.51 15.29
C ARG A 13 -0.41 5.42 14.49
N GLU A 14 0.36 6.25 15.19
CA GLU A 14 1.45 7.00 14.58
C GLU A 14 2.40 6.05 13.86
N LYS A 15 2.73 6.39 12.62
CA LYS A 15 3.69 5.63 11.84
C LYS A 15 5.09 5.81 12.44
N PRO A 16 5.82 4.72 12.65
CA PRO A 16 7.24 4.83 12.98
C PRO A 16 8.00 5.51 11.84
N GLU A 17 9.16 6.09 12.15
CA GLU A 17 9.98 6.84 11.17
C GLU A 17 10.37 5.95 9.99
N ASP A 18 10.68 4.68 10.29
CA ASP A 18 11.08 3.67 9.32
C ASP A 18 9.89 2.86 8.76
N TYR A 19 8.66 3.37 8.84
CA TYR A 19 7.46 2.65 8.39
C TYR A 19 7.59 2.16 6.94
N ALA A 20 7.90 3.08 6.02
CA ALA A 20 8.04 2.75 4.61
C ALA A 20 9.17 1.74 4.39
N GLU A 21 10.32 1.94 5.01
CA GLU A 21 11.47 1.06 4.84
C GLU A 21 11.18 -0.37 5.34
N LYS A 22 10.65 -0.52 6.56
CA LYS A 22 10.35 -1.83 7.13
C LYS A 22 9.28 -2.57 6.35
N THR A 23 8.19 -1.89 6.01
CA THR A 23 7.06 -2.51 5.31
C THR A 23 7.44 -2.90 3.88
N LEU A 24 8.12 -2.03 3.13
CA LEU A 24 8.57 -2.35 1.77
C LEU A 24 9.64 -3.45 1.77
N ALA A 25 10.55 -3.46 2.75
CA ALA A 25 11.53 -4.54 2.90
C ALA A 25 10.86 -5.91 3.14
N GLN A 26 9.80 -5.95 3.97
CA GLN A 26 9.02 -7.18 4.19
C GLN A 26 8.38 -7.69 2.90
N TYR A 27 7.78 -6.82 2.08
CA TYR A 27 7.20 -7.23 0.81
C TYR A 27 8.26 -7.64 -0.21
N ARG A 28 9.41 -6.96 -0.27
CA ARG A 28 10.54 -7.35 -1.10
C ARG A 28 11.03 -8.76 -0.77
N LEU A 29 11.11 -9.11 0.51
CA LEU A 29 11.45 -10.46 0.96
C LEU A 29 10.39 -11.48 0.52
N GLY A 30 9.11 -11.15 0.67
CA GLY A 30 8.00 -11.99 0.23
C GLY A 30 7.99 -12.25 -1.28
N MET A 31 8.36 -11.26 -2.10
CA MET A 31 8.51 -11.41 -3.55
C MET A 31 9.73 -12.26 -3.92
N LYS A 32 10.89 -12.02 -3.30
CA LYS A 32 12.13 -12.77 -3.60
C LYS A 32 12.08 -14.24 -3.19
N GLY A 33 11.29 -14.58 -2.17
CA GLY A 33 11.15 -15.96 -1.67
C GLY A 33 10.28 -16.89 -2.53
N GLY A 34 9.89 -16.48 -3.75
CA GLY A 34 8.92 -17.22 -4.56
C GLY A 34 7.48 -17.12 -4.03
N GLY A 35 7.19 -16.10 -3.22
CA GLY A 35 5.85 -15.86 -2.69
C GLY A 35 4.90 -15.32 -3.76
N SER A 36 3.60 -15.48 -3.51
CA SER A 36 2.53 -15.06 -4.44
C SER A 36 2.27 -13.54 -4.45
N ILE A 37 3.25 -12.71 -4.10
CA ILE A 37 3.12 -11.25 -4.09
C ILE A 37 3.59 -10.73 -5.45
N ALA A 38 2.72 -10.05 -6.19
CA ALA A 38 3.07 -9.35 -7.43
C ALA A 38 3.65 -7.96 -7.19
N GLY A 39 3.25 -7.31 -6.10
CA GLY A 39 3.73 -5.98 -5.75
C GLY A 39 3.04 -5.40 -4.54
N VAL A 40 3.05 -4.08 -4.43
CA VAL A 40 2.44 -3.34 -3.34
C VAL A 40 1.57 -2.21 -3.88
N SER A 41 0.36 -2.08 -3.36
CA SER A 41 -0.50 -0.93 -3.61
C SER A 41 -0.63 -0.06 -2.36
N ILE A 42 -0.98 1.20 -2.55
CA ILE A 42 -1.24 2.12 -1.45
C ILE A 42 -2.75 2.18 -1.24
N LEU A 43 -3.21 1.71 -0.08
CA LEU A 43 -4.58 1.91 0.36
C LEU A 43 -4.70 3.28 0.99
N ILE A 44 -5.38 4.17 0.27
CA ILE A 44 -5.68 5.52 0.74
C ILE A 44 -6.77 5.42 1.81
N ASP A 45 -6.59 6.16 2.91
CA ASP A 45 -7.62 6.25 3.94
C ASP A 45 -8.79 7.12 3.48
N GLU A 46 -9.97 6.94 4.06
CA GLU A 46 -11.15 7.75 3.75
C GLU A 46 -10.91 9.24 4.03
N ASP A 47 -10.07 9.54 5.03
CA ASP A 47 -9.59 10.89 5.36
C ASP A 47 -8.15 11.09 4.84
N GLY A 48 -7.85 10.53 3.67
CA GLY A 48 -6.55 10.65 3.01
C GLY A 48 -6.19 12.11 2.71
N CYS A 49 -4.90 12.44 2.70
CA CYS A 49 -4.45 13.76 2.27
C CYS A 49 -4.46 13.89 0.73
N ASP A 50 -4.52 15.12 0.21
CA ASP A 50 -4.49 15.41 -1.23
C ASP A 50 -3.34 14.74 -1.97
N ALA A 51 -2.15 14.66 -1.35
CA ALA A 51 -0.99 13.97 -1.93
C ALA A 51 -1.27 12.48 -2.20
N CYS A 52 -2.01 11.82 -1.31
CA CYS A 52 -2.39 10.41 -1.48
C CYS A 52 -3.58 10.27 -2.43
N LEU A 53 -4.55 11.20 -2.39
CA LEU A 53 -5.68 11.23 -3.32
C LEU A 53 -5.27 11.52 -4.77
N SER A 54 -4.12 12.19 -4.95
CA SER A 54 -3.51 12.41 -6.27
C SER A 54 -2.83 11.15 -6.82
N LEU A 55 -2.65 10.11 -6.01
CA LEU A 55 -2.19 8.82 -6.52
C LEU A 55 -3.33 8.12 -7.24
N GLU A 56 -3.00 7.50 -8.36
CA GLU A 56 -3.95 6.66 -9.08
C GLU A 56 -4.26 5.40 -8.25
N ALA A 57 -5.55 5.18 -7.99
CA ALA A 57 -6.01 4.04 -7.20
C ALA A 57 -5.82 2.75 -7.99
N GLY A 58 -5.39 1.68 -7.31
CA GLY A 58 -5.16 0.38 -7.95
C GLY A 58 -3.76 0.23 -8.57
N VAL A 59 -2.94 1.28 -8.62
CA VAL A 59 -1.56 1.13 -9.11
C VAL A 59 -0.76 0.18 -8.22
N ILE A 60 -0.15 -0.79 -8.89
CA ILE A 60 0.73 -1.78 -8.28
C ILE A 60 2.17 -1.30 -8.48
N TYR A 61 2.84 -1.01 -7.38
CA TYR A 61 4.24 -0.60 -7.37
C TYR A 61 5.12 -1.79 -7.01
N HIS A 62 6.34 -1.81 -7.55
CA HIS A 62 7.40 -2.63 -6.99
C HIS A 62 7.83 -2.05 -5.63
N PRO A 63 8.18 -2.85 -4.60
CA PRO A 63 8.57 -2.34 -3.29
C PRO A 63 9.80 -1.40 -3.29
N ASP A 64 10.62 -1.43 -4.34
CA ASP A 64 11.74 -0.49 -4.54
C ASP A 64 11.32 0.83 -5.19
N GLU A 65 10.20 0.86 -5.90
CA GLU A 65 9.68 2.02 -6.64
C GLU A 65 8.46 2.66 -5.96
N ALA A 66 7.88 1.97 -4.98
CA ALA A 66 6.72 2.42 -4.25
C ALA A 66 6.99 3.76 -3.55
N PRO A 67 6.07 4.75 -3.68
CA PRO A 67 6.18 6.00 -2.96
C PRO A 67 6.32 5.77 -1.46
N ARG A 68 7.26 6.46 -0.80
CA ARG A 68 7.48 6.34 0.64
C ARG A 68 6.37 7.07 1.41
N LEU A 69 5.64 6.34 2.25
CA LEU A 69 4.61 6.86 3.14
C LEU A 69 5.20 7.26 4.49
N PRO A 70 4.82 8.42 5.05
CA PRO A 70 3.93 9.44 4.48
C PRO A 70 4.55 10.14 3.26
N LEU A 71 3.72 10.42 2.25
CA LEU A 71 4.15 11.10 1.03
C LEU A 71 4.74 12.49 1.34
N PRO A 72 5.68 13.00 0.52
CA PRO A 72 6.08 14.40 0.59
C PRO A 72 4.84 15.29 0.39
N GLY A 73 4.60 16.21 1.32
CA GLY A 73 3.40 17.07 1.32
C GLY A 73 2.18 16.48 2.03
N CYS A 74 2.31 15.34 2.73
CA CYS A 74 1.25 14.84 3.57
C CYS A 74 0.94 15.80 4.73
N SER A 75 -0.26 16.40 4.73
CA SER A 75 -0.73 17.32 5.76
C SER A 75 -0.78 16.72 7.17
N LYS A 76 -0.73 15.39 7.28
CA LYS A 76 -0.81 14.64 8.55
C LYS A 76 0.54 14.11 9.05
N GLY A 77 1.61 14.19 8.25
CA GLY A 77 2.92 13.64 8.61
C GLY A 77 2.84 12.19 9.11
N ARG A 78 3.33 11.93 10.34
CA ARG A 78 3.33 10.60 10.96
C ARG A 78 1.95 10.07 11.34
N GLN A 79 0.95 10.94 11.42
CA GLN A 79 -0.45 10.58 11.63
C GLN A 79 -1.17 10.20 10.32
N CYS A 80 -0.43 10.10 9.21
CA CYS A 80 -0.97 9.61 7.95
C CYS A 80 -1.53 8.18 8.14
N ARG A 81 -2.79 7.97 7.76
CA ARG A 81 -3.48 6.68 7.92
C ARG A 81 -3.47 5.79 6.67
N CYS A 82 -2.90 6.27 5.57
CA CYS A 82 -2.74 5.46 4.35
C CYS A 82 -1.77 4.31 4.61
N VAL A 83 -1.96 3.14 4.01
CA VAL A 83 -1.11 1.96 4.30
C VAL A 83 -0.70 1.25 3.03
N TYR A 84 0.43 0.55 3.07
CA TYR A 84 0.79 -0.39 2.02
C TYR A 84 -0.02 -1.67 2.14
N ARG A 85 -0.42 -2.23 1.00
CA ARG A 85 -1.11 -3.50 0.89
C ARG A 85 -0.37 -4.39 -0.11
N PRO A 86 -0.07 -5.65 0.22
CA PRO A 86 0.47 -6.56 -0.77
C PRO A 86 -0.61 -6.85 -1.80
N VAL A 87 -0.22 -6.80 -3.08
CA VAL A 87 -1.05 -7.27 -4.19
C VAL A 87 -0.55 -8.64 -4.57
N MET A 88 -1.46 -9.60 -4.58
CA MET A 88 -1.11 -10.98 -4.91
C MET A 88 -1.17 -11.21 -6.41
N THR A 89 -0.33 -12.11 -6.95
CA THR A 89 -0.23 -12.39 -8.39
C THR A 89 -1.56 -12.78 -9.03
N TYR A 90 -2.42 -13.50 -8.33
CA TYR A 90 -3.75 -13.87 -8.83
C TYR A 90 -4.73 -12.68 -8.94
N GLN A 91 -4.51 -11.60 -8.18
CA GLN A 91 -5.36 -10.40 -8.26
C GLN A 91 -5.07 -9.60 -9.52
N VAL A 92 -3.81 -9.59 -9.96
CA VAL A 92 -3.37 -8.92 -11.19
C VAL A 92 -3.96 -9.59 -12.43
N SER A 93 -4.11 -10.92 -12.40
CA SER A 93 -4.67 -11.68 -13.52
C SER A 93 -6.16 -11.40 -13.79
N ASP A 94 -6.90 -10.92 -12.79
CA ASP A 94 -8.34 -10.63 -12.90
C ASP A 94 -8.59 -9.24 -13.53
N GLU A 95 -7.72 -8.26 -13.26
CA GLU A 95 -7.86 -6.89 -13.80
C GLU A 95 -7.46 -6.78 -15.28
N GLU A 96 -6.53 -7.61 -15.78
CA GLU A 96 -6.18 -7.67 -17.21
C GLU A 96 -7.34 -8.18 -18.10
N ASN A 97 -8.33 -8.88 -17.53
CA ASN A 97 -9.50 -9.40 -18.25
C ASN A 97 -10.75 -8.51 -18.16
N ALA A 98 -10.70 -7.39 -17.42
CA ALA A 98 -11.83 -6.46 -17.27
C ALA A 98 -11.73 -5.23 -18.21
N GLY A 99 -10.71 -5.19 -19.07
CA GLY A 99 -10.42 -4.08 -20.00
C GLY A 99 -10.69 -4.36 -21.49
N ASP A 100 -11.34 -5.47 -21.84
CA ASP A 100 -11.75 -5.77 -23.23
C ASP A 100 -13.27 -6.04 -23.27
N ALA A 101 -13.99 -5.01 -23.73
CA ALA A 101 -15.29 -5.00 -24.42
C ALA A 101 -16.41 -6.00 -24.02
#